data_AF-A0A518IID5-F1
#
_entry.id   AF-A0A518IID5-F1
#
_cell.length_a   1.000
_cell.length_b   1.000
_cell.length_c   1.000
_cell.angle_alpha   90.00
_cell.angle_beta   90.00
_cell.angle_gamma   90.00
#
_symmetry.space_group_name_H-M   'P 1'
#
loop_
_entity.id
_entity.type
_entity.pdbx_description
1 polymer ?
#
loop_
_entity_poly.entity_id
_entity_poly.type
_entity_poly.pdbx_seq_one_letter_code
_entity_poly.pdbx_strand_id
1 'polypeptide(L)'
;MTVEDQTPIVEQRPRLSFRLRLLFGVGCLLLAIVVVAILRLPPKLEAGQVIDQVGVYRFPAGGHQLEIKETADNIVHIMFHRRIMEVELFSTPIYSRLAADRPITFEAERDWFVSVDRYQRLWIFRGRWDKEWGALRPIPSGGTVPYAPAILMQGSWFLPSGKLVIGGNVVSETGEWAGVPSAFFDRLPDKNQELSVWGNIPPIPQSAPAFTKQQQTMLNQKLNAVR
;
A
#
# COMPACT_ATOMS: atom_id res chain seq x y z
N MET A 1 13.05 62.42 64.07
CA MET A 1 13.63 62.43 62.72
C MET A 1 14.68 61.34 62.70
N THR A 2 14.39 60.20 62.09
CA THR A 2 15.36 59.13 61.88
C THR A 2 14.90 58.29 60.69
N VAL A 3 15.54 58.63 59.57
CA VAL A 3 15.85 57.90 58.32
C VAL A 3 15.07 56.60 58.04
N GLU A 4 14.31 56.63 56.94
CA GLU A 4 13.76 55.46 56.24
C GLU A 4 14.88 54.51 55.80
N ASP A 5 14.71 53.21 56.07
CA ASP A 5 15.53 52.16 55.48
C ASP A 5 14.69 51.47 54.38
N GLN A 6 14.85 51.90 53.14
CA GLN A 6 14.26 51.26 51.96
C GLN A 6 15.21 50.19 51.45
N THR A 7 15.00 48.93 51.85
CA THR A 7 15.68 47.77 51.25
C THR A 7 14.91 47.28 50.02
N PRO A 8 15.51 47.23 48.82
CA PRO A 8 14.87 46.65 47.66
C PRO A 8 15.13 45.14 47.65
N ILE A 9 14.11 44.31 47.88
CA ILE A 9 14.27 42.86 47.71
C ILE A 9 13.63 42.43 46.39
N VAL A 10 14.51 42.49 45.40
CA VAL A 10 14.59 41.74 44.13
C VAL A 10 13.60 40.58 44.02
N GLU A 11 12.71 40.70 43.04
CA GLU A 11 11.81 39.64 42.57
C GLU A 11 12.67 38.47 42.01
N GLN A 12 12.91 37.45 42.85
CA GLN A 12 13.61 36.24 42.43
C GLN A 12 12.73 35.46 41.45
N ARG A 13 12.88 35.74 40.15
CA ARG A 13 12.37 34.85 39.11
C ARG A 13 12.90 33.45 39.39
N PRO A 14 12.05 32.42 39.51
CA PRO A 14 12.51 31.07 39.78
C PRO A 14 13.40 30.63 38.62
N ARG A 15 14.71 30.65 38.85
CA ARG A 15 15.69 30.12 37.90
C ARG A 15 15.50 28.62 37.91
N LEU A 16 14.73 28.10 36.94
CA LEU A 16 14.68 26.66 36.64
C LEU A 16 16.11 26.12 36.72
N SER A 17 16.34 25.14 37.59
CA SER A 17 17.67 24.59 37.82
C SER A 17 18.27 24.11 36.50
N PHE A 18 19.58 24.27 36.34
CA PHE A 18 20.30 23.87 35.13
C PHE A 18 19.96 22.43 34.70
N ARG A 19 19.75 21.53 35.67
CA ARG A 19 19.32 20.13 35.46
C ARG A 19 17.96 20.04 34.77
N LEU A 20 16.99 20.89 35.15
CA LEU A 20 15.65 20.91 34.56
C LEU A 20 15.67 21.46 33.12
N ARG A 21 16.53 22.45 32.83
CA ARG A 21 16.75 22.95 31.46
C ARG A 21 17.42 21.91 30.57
N LEU A 22 18.39 21.16 31.11
CA LEU A 22 19.05 20.07 30.40
C LEU A 22 18.06 18.94 30.09
N LEU A 23 17.25 18.53 31.06
CA LEU A 23 16.21 17.51 30.86
C LEU A 23 15.18 17.94 29.81
N PHE A 24 14.76 19.20 29.83
CA PHE A 24 13.86 19.74 28.81
C PHE A 24 14.51 19.73 27.42
N GLY A 25 15.77 20.15 27.31
CA GLY A 25 16.53 20.12 26.05
C GLY A 25 16.68 18.70 25.49
N VAL A 26 17.02 17.72 26.33
CA VAL A 26 17.11 16.30 25.94
C VAL A 26 15.73 15.78 25.53
N GLY A 27 14.67 16.12 26.27
CA GLY A 27 13.29 15.76 25.93
C GLY A 27 12.86 16.29 24.57
N CYS A 28 13.13 17.57 24.29
CA CYS A 28 12.85 18.17 22.97
C CYS A 28 13.66 17.52 21.85
N LEU A 29 14.94 17.19 22.10
CA LEU A 29 15.79 16.50 21.10
C LEU A 29 15.25 15.10 20.79
N LEU A 30 14.88 14.33 21.82
CA LEU A 30 14.28 13.01 21.64
C LEU A 30 12.95 13.10 20.88
N LEU A 31 12.11 14.08 21.21
CA LEU A 31 10.87 14.33 20.49
C LEU A 31 11.12 14.68 19.02
N ALA A 32 12.10 15.54 18.74
CA ALA A 32 12.47 15.89 17.37
C ALA A 32 12.95 14.67 16.57
N ILE A 33 13.75 13.79 17.18
CA ILE A 33 14.18 12.52 16.58
C ILE A 33 12.97 11.65 16.24
N VAL A 34 12.00 11.52 17.17
CA VAL A 34 10.77 10.75 16.95
C VAL A 34 9.94 11.34 15.82
N VAL A 35 9.76 12.67 15.78
CA VAL A 35 9.00 13.35 14.70
C VAL A 35 9.67 13.13 13.35
N VAL A 36 10.98 13.29 13.25
CA VAL A 36 11.72 13.05 12.01
C VAL A 36 11.62 11.58 11.59
N ALA A 37 11.67 10.65 12.54
CA ALA A 37 11.49 9.22 12.25
C ALA A 37 10.09 8.94 11.67
N ILE A 38 9.03 9.53 12.25
CA ILE A 38 7.65 9.37 11.77
C ILE A 38 7.48 9.97 10.36
N LEU A 39 8.03 11.15 10.10
CA LEU A 39 7.95 11.83 8.80
C LEU A 39 8.68 11.08 7.67
N ARG A 40 9.65 10.22 8.01
CA ARG A 40 10.37 9.38 7.04
C ARG A 40 9.67 8.06 6.73
N LEU A 41 8.60 7.71 7.46
CA LEU A 41 7.87 6.48 7.18
C LEU A 41 7.12 6.60 5.85
N PRO A 42 7.15 5.57 5.00
CA PRO A 42 6.39 5.60 3.75
C PRO A 42 4.90 5.84 4.00
N PRO A 43 4.17 6.51 3.09
CA PRO A 43 2.74 6.72 3.22
C PRO A 43 2.00 5.38 3.44
N LYS A 44 1.01 5.39 4.32
CA LYS A 44 0.18 4.23 4.60
C LYS A 44 -1.01 4.24 3.64
N LEU A 45 -1.23 3.13 2.96
CA LEU A 45 -2.36 2.96 2.05
C LEU A 45 -3.66 2.74 2.82
N GLU A 46 -4.73 3.28 2.27
CA GLU A 46 -6.08 2.89 2.66
C GLU A 46 -6.50 1.60 1.94
N ALA A 47 -7.34 0.80 2.58
CA ALA A 47 -7.83 -0.42 1.96
C ALA A 47 -8.71 -0.09 0.76
N GLY A 48 -8.33 -0.58 -0.41
CA GLY A 48 -9.00 -0.31 -1.68
C GLY A 48 -8.52 0.95 -2.40
N GLN A 49 -7.53 1.65 -1.85
CA GLN A 49 -6.91 2.79 -2.52
C GLN A 49 -6.22 2.34 -3.80
N VAL A 50 -6.58 2.97 -4.92
CA VAL A 50 -5.96 2.73 -6.22
C VAL A 50 -4.72 3.61 -6.37
N ILE A 51 -3.64 3.03 -6.87
CA ILE A 51 -2.34 3.68 -7.03
C ILE A 51 -1.81 3.38 -8.43
N ASP A 52 -1.35 4.41 -9.10
CA ASP A 52 -0.76 4.41 -10.45
C ASP A 52 0.56 5.19 -10.47
N GLN A 53 1.17 5.41 -9.29
CA GLN A 53 2.37 6.20 -9.12
C GLN A 53 3.51 5.39 -8.50
N VAL A 54 4.71 5.62 -9.01
CA VAL A 54 5.97 5.12 -8.44
C VAL A 54 6.13 5.60 -7.00
N GLY A 55 6.63 4.72 -6.12
CA GLY A 55 6.81 5.04 -4.72
C GLY A 55 6.92 3.83 -3.82
N VAL A 56 7.18 4.08 -2.54
CA VAL A 56 7.13 3.07 -1.47
C VAL A 56 5.92 3.36 -0.61
N TYR A 57 5.14 2.33 -0.32
CA TYR A 57 3.88 2.45 0.42
C TYR A 57 3.77 1.37 1.49
N ARG A 58 3.13 1.67 2.62
CA ARG A 58 2.83 0.70 3.69
C ARG A 58 1.42 0.14 3.53
N PHE A 59 1.25 -1.15 3.81
CA PHE A 59 -0.05 -1.81 3.75
C PHE A 59 -1.01 -1.28 4.85
N PRO A 60 -2.34 -1.38 4.65
CA PRO A 60 -3.34 -0.84 5.58
C PRO A 60 -3.28 -1.43 6.99
N ALA A 61 -2.89 -2.70 7.13
CA ALA A 61 -2.77 -3.35 8.43
C ALA A 61 -1.39 -3.14 9.09
N GLY A 62 -0.51 -2.34 8.49
CA GLY A 62 0.90 -2.30 8.88
C GLY A 62 1.63 -3.54 8.35
N GLY A 63 2.88 -3.74 8.77
CA GLY A 63 3.60 -4.94 8.35
C GLY A 63 4.33 -4.75 7.03
N HIS A 64 3.60 -4.94 5.95
CA HIS A 64 4.18 -5.07 4.64
C HIS A 64 4.38 -3.73 3.93
N GLN A 65 5.30 -3.73 2.97
CA GLN A 65 5.51 -2.59 2.08
C GLN A 65 5.31 -3.00 0.62
N LEU A 66 4.77 -2.07 -0.15
CA LEU A 66 4.73 -2.12 -1.59
C LEU A 66 5.79 -1.16 -2.11
N GLU A 67 6.66 -1.62 -2.99
CA GLU A 67 7.59 -0.77 -3.71
C GLU A 67 7.29 -0.84 -5.19
N ILE A 68 7.04 0.32 -5.78
CA ILE A 68 6.83 0.49 -7.21
C ILE A 68 7.97 1.37 -7.70
N LYS A 69 8.73 0.88 -8.68
CA LYS A 69 9.85 1.59 -9.30
C LYS A 69 9.71 1.56 -10.80
N GLU A 70 10.20 2.58 -11.46
CA GLU A 70 10.45 2.58 -12.89
C GLU A 70 11.96 2.54 -13.12
N THR A 71 12.42 1.62 -13.98
CA THR A 71 13.83 1.50 -14.33
C THR A 71 14.19 2.47 -15.45
N ALA A 72 15.50 2.66 -15.68
CA ALA A 72 16.00 3.44 -16.81
C ALA A 72 15.56 2.88 -18.17
N ASP A 73 15.23 1.59 -18.24
CA ASP A 73 14.77 0.89 -19.44
C ASP A 73 13.25 1.00 -19.64
N ASN A 74 12.57 1.95 -18.98
CA ASN A 74 11.11 2.13 -19.04
C ASN A 74 10.34 0.88 -18.56
N ILE A 75 10.83 0.20 -17.52
CA ILE A 75 10.18 -0.99 -16.94
C ILE A 75 9.67 -0.67 -15.55
N VAL A 76 8.39 -0.92 -15.30
CA VAL A 76 7.78 -0.88 -13.97
C VAL A 76 8.10 -2.17 -13.22
N HIS A 77 8.67 -2.02 -12.04
CA HIS A 77 8.94 -3.08 -11.07
C HIS A 77 8.01 -2.90 -9.87
N ILE A 78 7.14 -3.89 -9.64
CA ILE A 78 6.29 -3.96 -8.46
C ILE A 78 6.83 -5.06 -7.55
N MET A 79 7.30 -4.66 -6.36
CA MET A 79 7.91 -5.55 -5.39
C MET A 79 7.14 -5.51 -4.07
N PHE A 80 6.74 -6.68 -3.61
CA PHE A 80 6.10 -6.85 -2.32
C PHE A 80 7.15 -7.22 -1.27
N HIS A 81 7.21 -6.41 -0.22
CA HIS A 81 8.11 -6.57 0.90
C HIS A 81 7.34 -7.10 2.11
N ARG A 82 7.50 -8.39 2.38
CA ARG A 82 6.90 -9.06 3.54
C ARG A 82 7.70 -8.71 4.79
N ARG A 83 7.00 -8.38 5.87
CA ARG A 83 7.64 -8.18 7.17
C ARG A 83 7.90 -9.54 7.79
N ILE A 84 9.15 -9.76 8.14
CA ILE A 84 9.62 -11.00 8.77
C ILE A 84 9.89 -10.76 10.26
N MET A 85 10.23 -9.52 10.63
CA MET A 85 10.48 -9.14 12.01
C MET A 85 10.17 -7.67 12.20
N GLU A 86 9.66 -7.30 13.37
CA GLU A 86 9.48 -5.92 13.81
C GLU A 86 9.84 -5.81 15.28
N VAL A 87 10.54 -4.73 15.60
CA VAL A 87 10.86 -4.34 16.96
C VAL A 87 10.13 -3.04 17.22
N GLU A 88 9.19 -3.10 18.16
CA GLU A 88 8.41 -1.94 18.59
C GLU A 88 8.95 -1.38 19.90
N LEU A 89 8.84 -0.06 20.05
CA LEU A 89 8.98 0.63 21.32
C LEU A 89 7.76 1.50 21.52
N PHE A 90 7.03 1.29 22.62
CA PHE A 90 5.77 2.00 22.90
C PHE A 90 4.79 1.96 21.72
N SER A 91 4.61 0.78 21.11
CA SER A 91 3.73 0.55 19.95
C SER A 91 4.13 1.33 18.68
N THR A 92 5.35 1.87 18.65
CA THR A 92 5.93 2.51 17.47
C THR A 92 6.97 1.58 16.87
N PRO A 93 6.87 1.20 15.58
CA PRO A 93 7.93 0.45 14.91
C PRO A 93 9.23 1.25 14.87
N ILE A 94 10.28 0.73 15.50
CA ILE A 94 11.64 1.30 15.38
C ILE A 94 12.41 0.60 14.27
N TYR A 95 12.23 -0.72 14.15
CA TYR A 95 12.96 -1.53 13.20
C TYR A 95 12.04 -2.58 12.59
N SER A 96 12.12 -2.77 11.27
CA SER A 96 11.46 -3.88 10.60
C SER A 96 12.38 -4.52 9.56
N ARG A 97 12.50 -5.84 9.62
CA ARG A 97 13.18 -6.63 8.57
C ARG A 97 12.16 -7.08 7.54
N LEU A 98 12.47 -6.81 6.28
CA LEU A 98 11.62 -7.14 5.13
C LEU A 98 12.27 -8.24 4.28
N ALA A 99 11.47 -9.17 3.77
CA ALA A 99 11.82 -10.07 2.66
C ALA A 99 11.12 -9.57 1.41
N ALA A 100 11.88 -9.38 0.34
CA ALA A 100 11.32 -9.07 -0.97
C ALA A 100 10.89 -10.36 -1.67
N ASP A 101 9.66 -10.38 -2.16
CA ASP A 101 9.23 -11.36 -3.15
C ASP A 101 9.88 -11.06 -4.51
N ARG A 102 9.80 -12.02 -5.45
CA ARG A 102 10.21 -11.75 -6.85
C ARG A 102 9.37 -10.60 -7.41
N PRO A 103 10.01 -9.59 -8.05
CA PRO A 103 9.28 -8.46 -8.59
C PRO A 103 8.37 -8.89 -9.75
N ILE A 104 7.21 -8.27 -9.85
CA ILE A 104 6.39 -8.28 -11.06
C ILE A 104 6.90 -7.16 -11.95
N THR A 105 7.32 -7.51 -13.16
CA THR A 105 7.88 -6.56 -14.12
C THR A 105 7.02 -6.46 -15.38
N PHE A 106 6.92 -5.26 -15.92
CA PHE A 106 6.27 -4.95 -17.20
C PHE A 106 6.67 -3.56 -17.67
N GLU A 107 6.53 -3.31 -18.96
CA GLU A 107 6.90 -2.07 -19.64
C GLU A 107 5.99 -0.92 -19.18
N ALA A 108 6.58 0.25 -18.89
CA ALA A 108 5.91 1.39 -18.27
C ALA A 108 4.89 2.05 -19.21
N GLU A 109 5.02 1.89 -20.52
CA GLU A 109 4.00 2.33 -21.47
C GLU A 109 2.68 1.54 -21.36
N ARG A 110 2.62 0.44 -20.58
CA ARG A 110 1.37 -0.28 -20.38
C ARG A 110 0.53 0.49 -19.37
N ASP A 111 -0.78 0.60 -19.59
CA ASP A 111 -1.65 1.10 -18.52
C ASP A 111 -1.60 0.12 -17.34
N TRP A 112 -1.45 0.64 -16.14
CA TRP A 112 -1.32 -0.16 -14.94
C TRP A 112 -1.84 0.62 -13.74
N PHE A 113 -2.37 -0.13 -12.78
CA PHE A 113 -2.68 0.40 -11.46
C PHE A 113 -2.76 -0.76 -10.48
N VAL A 114 -2.60 -0.44 -9.21
CA VAL A 114 -2.63 -1.42 -8.13
C VAL A 114 -3.56 -0.99 -7.02
N SER A 115 -4.01 -1.95 -6.23
CA SER A 115 -4.77 -1.69 -5.01
C SER A 115 -4.46 -2.75 -3.97
N VAL A 116 -4.41 -2.35 -2.71
CA VAL A 116 -4.29 -3.27 -1.57
C VAL A 116 -5.62 -3.34 -0.86
N ASP A 117 -6.12 -4.54 -0.58
CA ASP A 117 -7.38 -4.68 0.17
C ASP A 117 -7.18 -4.81 1.69
N ARG A 118 -8.30 -4.84 2.42
CA ARG A 118 -8.31 -4.94 3.89
C ARG A 118 -7.69 -6.23 4.43
N TYR A 119 -7.51 -7.24 3.58
CA TYR A 119 -6.94 -8.54 3.91
C TYR A 119 -5.47 -8.65 3.47
N GLN A 120 -4.84 -7.51 3.17
CA GLN A 120 -3.44 -7.42 2.74
C GLN A 120 -3.16 -8.17 1.44
N ARG A 121 -4.15 -8.28 0.55
CA ARG A 121 -3.95 -8.80 -0.81
C ARG A 121 -3.63 -7.66 -1.75
N LEU A 122 -2.60 -7.84 -2.55
CA LEU A 122 -2.19 -6.89 -3.58
C LEU A 122 -2.85 -7.29 -4.90
N TRP A 123 -3.66 -6.38 -5.43
CA TRP A 123 -4.29 -6.47 -6.74
C TRP A 123 -3.52 -5.59 -7.71
N ILE A 124 -3.22 -6.12 -8.89
CA ILE A 124 -2.45 -5.44 -9.93
C ILE A 124 -3.21 -5.60 -11.22
N PHE A 125 -3.59 -4.49 -11.82
CA PHE A 125 -3.98 -4.43 -13.21
C PHE A 125 -2.75 -4.02 -14.02
N ARG A 126 -2.52 -4.72 -15.13
CA ARG A 126 -1.62 -4.26 -16.18
C ARG A 126 -2.21 -4.62 -17.54
N GLY A 127 -2.05 -3.73 -18.51
CA GLY A 127 -2.27 -4.07 -19.90
C GLY A 127 -1.24 -5.12 -20.36
N ARG A 128 -1.69 -6.11 -21.12
CA ARG A 128 -0.81 -7.07 -21.80
C ARG A 128 -0.89 -6.87 -23.31
N TRP A 129 0.27 -6.91 -23.96
CA TRP A 129 0.40 -6.96 -25.41
C TRP A 129 0.10 -8.36 -25.92
N ASP A 130 -0.89 -8.49 -26.79
CA ASP A 130 -1.06 -9.67 -27.63
C ASP A 130 -1.54 -9.27 -29.04
N LYS A 131 -0.69 -9.51 -30.03
CA LYS A 131 -0.96 -9.24 -31.45
C LYS A 131 -2.15 -10.01 -32.02
N GLU A 132 -2.50 -11.15 -31.41
CA GLU A 132 -3.64 -11.97 -31.82
C GLU A 132 -4.97 -11.41 -31.28
N TRP A 133 -4.91 -10.47 -30.32
CA TRP A 133 -6.09 -9.97 -29.59
C TRP A 133 -6.58 -8.63 -30.16
N GLY A 134 -5.86 -8.00 -31.08
CA GLY A 134 -6.37 -6.85 -31.83
C GLY A 134 -5.32 -5.91 -32.42
N ALA A 135 -5.81 -4.80 -32.99
CA ALA A 135 -4.98 -3.73 -33.54
C ALA A 135 -4.40 -2.81 -32.45
N LEU A 136 -3.30 -2.11 -32.76
CA LEU A 136 -2.67 -1.08 -31.90
C LEU A 136 -3.67 0.02 -31.56
N ARG A 137 -3.73 0.48 -30.29
CA ARG A 137 -4.66 1.54 -29.86
C ARG A 137 -4.08 2.50 -28.84
N PRO A 138 -4.54 3.77 -28.86
CA PRO A 138 -4.05 4.82 -27.98
C PRO A 138 -4.45 4.62 -26.53
N ILE A 139 -3.57 4.99 -25.59
CA ILE A 139 -3.78 4.79 -24.15
C ILE A 139 -3.96 6.06 -23.34
N PRO A 140 -4.62 5.98 -22.16
CA PRO A 140 -4.82 7.12 -21.26
C PRO A 140 -3.53 7.82 -20.85
N SER A 141 -2.41 7.10 -20.79
CA SER A 141 -1.07 7.61 -20.49
C SER A 141 -0.29 8.13 -21.72
N GLY A 142 -0.84 8.02 -22.94
CA GLY A 142 -0.20 8.37 -24.23
C GLY A 142 0.57 7.22 -24.90
N GLY A 143 0.55 7.14 -26.24
CA GLY A 143 1.17 6.05 -27.04
C GLY A 143 0.14 5.04 -27.59
N THR A 144 0.55 4.02 -28.39
CA THR A 144 -0.36 2.99 -28.96
C THR A 144 0.18 1.55 -28.87
N VAL A 145 -0.55 0.58 -28.28
CA VAL A 145 -0.24 -0.87 -28.32
C VAL A 145 -1.52 -1.74 -28.38
N PRO A 146 -1.50 -3.05 -28.73
CA PRO A 146 -2.63 -3.97 -28.61
C PRO A 146 -2.81 -4.39 -27.14
N TYR A 147 -4.06 -4.61 -26.71
CA TYR A 147 -4.39 -4.67 -25.28
C TYR A 147 -5.30 -5.83 -24.88
N ALA A 148 -4.89 -6.51 -23.80
CA ALA A 148 -5.68 -7.44 -23.00
C ALA A 148 -5.55 -7.10 -21.49
N PRO A 149 -6.64 -7.12 -20.69
CA PRO A 149 -6.54 -6.92 -19.26
C PRO A 149 -5.83 -8.12 -18.62
N ALA A 150 -4.69 -7.89 -17.97
CA ALA A 150 -4.04 -8.89 -17.12
C ALA A 150 -4.13 -8.44 -15.66
N ILE A 151 -5.00 -9.09 -14.91
CA ILE A 151 -5.10 -8.89 -13.47
C ILE A 151 -4.17 -9.88 -12.80
N LEU A 152 -3.53 -9.49 -11.71
CA LEU A 152 -2.76 -10.36 -10.84
C LEU A 152 -3.18 -10.08 -9.41
N MET A 153 -3.26 -11.14 -8.61
CA MET A 153 -3.43 -11.04 -7.17
C MET A 153 -2.26 -11.73 -6.48
N GLN A 154 -1.66 -11.05 -5.51
CA GLN A 154 -0.70 -11.61 -4.56
C GLN A 154 -1.27 -11.57 -3.15
N GLY A 155 -0.97 -12.59 -2.34
CA GLY A 155 -1.45 -12.70 -0.97
C GLY A 155 -2.23 -13.98 -0.72
N SER A 156 -3.37 -13.89 -0.04
CA SER A 156 -4.30 -15.01 0.19
C SER A 156 -5.37 -15.09 -0.89
N TRP A 157 -5.83 -16.27 -1.29
CA TRP A 157 -7.07 -16.40 -2.08
C TRP A 157 -7.71 -17.77 -1.87
N PHE A 158 -8.96 -17.92 -2.31
CA PHE A 158 -9.64 -19.20 -2.28
C PHE A 158 -9.56 -19.88 -3.65
N LEU A 159 -9.31 -21.19 -3.60
CA LEU A 159 -9.49 -22.05 -4.77
C LEU A 159 -11.00 -22.29 -5.02
N PRO A 160 -11.40 -22.76 -6.22
CA PRO A 160 -12.78 -23.18 -6.48
C PRO A 160 -13.31 -24.22 -5.47
N SER A 161 -12.42 -25.00 -4.84
CA SER A 161 -12.75 -25.93 -3.76
C SER A 161 -13.09 -25.28 -2.42
N GLY A 162 -12.98 -23.94 -2.30
CA GLY A 162 -13.15 -23.20 -1.04
C GLY A 162 -11.93 -23.22 -0.12
N LYS A 163 -10.83 -23.86 -0.51
CA LYS A 163 -9.59 -23.89 0.28
C LYS A 163 -8.83 -22.57 0.17
N LEU A 164 -8.42 -22.01 1.31
CA LEU A 164 -7.55 -20.82 1.38
C LEU A 164 -6.09 -21.21 1.09
N VAL A 165 -5.45 -20.49 0.17
CA VAL A 165 -4.05 -20.66 -0.23
C VAL A 165 -3.29 -19.32 -0.19
N ILE A 166 -1.96 -19.38 -0.25
CA ILE A 166 -1.04 -18.22 -0.19
C ILE A 166 -0.04 -18.31 -1.34
N GLY A 167 0.29 -17.18 -1.98
CA GLY A 167 1.23 -17.11 -3.10
C GLY A 167 0.91 -15.95 -4.06
N GLY A 168 1.07 -16.17 -5.37
CA GLY A 168 0.65 -15.20 -6.38
C GLY A 168 0.16 -15.84 -7.68
N ASN A 169 -0.64 -15.07 -8.40
CA ASN A 169 -1.23 -15.22 -9.76
C ASN A 169 -2.71 -15.60 -9.81
N VAL A 170 -3.47 -14.81 -10.59
CA VAL A 170 -4.51 -15.35 -11.48
C VAL A 170 -4.53 -14.56 -12.79
N VAL A 171 -4.17 -15.20 -13.90
CA VAL A 171 -4.43 -14.72 -15.26
C VAL A 171 -5.87 -15.10 -15.61
N SER A 172 -6.68 -14.13 -16.03
CA SER A 172 -8.11 -14.27 -16.31
C SER A 172 -8.38 -15.42 -17.27
N GLU A 173 -9.08 -16.46 -16.81
CA GLU A 173 -10.36 -16.95 -17.38
C GLU A 173 -11.30 -17.53 -16.29
N THR A 174 -10.79 -17.85 -15.10
CA THR A 174 -11.51 -18.53 -14.00
C THR A 174 -11.31 -17.87 -12.62
N GLY A 175 -10.79 -16.64 -12.59
CA GLY A 175 -10.32 -16.01 -11.36
C GLY A 175 -11.41 -15.66 -10.35
N GLU A 176 -11.08 -15.84 -9.06
CA GLU A 176 -11.91 -15.41 -7.95
C GLU A 176 -11.93 -13.88 -7.89
N TRP A 177 -13.00 -13.27 -8.39
CA TRP A 177 -13.29 -11.84 -8.26
C TRP A 177 -13.77 -11.45 -6.85
N ALA A 178 -13.87 -12.42 -5.94
CA ALA A 178 -14.43 -12.21 -4.62
C ALA A 178 -13.56 -11.26 -3.78
N GLY A 179 -14.20 -10.19 -3.31
CA GLY A 179 -13.57 -9.19 -2.46
C GLY A 179 -12.50 -8.35 -3.15
N VAL A 180 -12.50 -8.28 -4.49
CA VAL A 180 -11.78 -7.22 -5.21
C VAL A 180 -12.27 -5.86 -4.69
N PRO A 181 -11.39 -4.89 -4.39
CA PRO A 181 -11.80 -3.55 -4.01
C PRO A 181 -12.65 -2.88 -5.08
N SER A 182 -13.75 -2.23 -4.69
CA SER A 182 -14.66 -1.58 -5.65
C SER A 182 -13.95 -0.55 -6.52
N ALA A 183 -13.15 0.34 -5.93
CA ALA A 183 -12.43 1.37 -6.68
C ALA A 183 -11.44 0.77 -7.71
N PHE A 184 -10.79 -0.35 -7.38
CA PHE A 184 -9.95 -1.08 -8.34
C PHE A 184 -10.79 -1.70 -9.45
N PHE A 185 -11.89 -2.34 -9.07
CA PHE A 185 -12.81 -3.01 -10.00
C PHE A 185 -13.51 -2.04 -10.96
N ASP A 186 -13.87 -0.85 -10.48
CA ASP A 186 -14.54 0.20 -11.25
C ASP A 186 -13.58 0.91 -12.21
N ARG A 187 -12.27 0.89 -11.92
CA ARG A 187 -11.24 1.38 -12.84
C ARG A 187 -10.87 0.36 -13.93
N LEU A 188 -11.33 -0.89 -13.82
CA LEU A 188 -11.07 -1.87 -14.87
C LEU A 188 -11.70 -1.41 -16.19
N PRO A 189 -10.93 -1.38 -17.28
CA PRO A 189 -11.48 -1.08 -18.58
C PRO A 189 -12.50 -2.15 -19.01
N ASP A 190 -13.44 -1.77 -19.89
CA ASP A 190 -14.42 -2.67 -20.54
C ASP A 190 -15.37 -3.47 -19.63
N LYS A 191 -15.41 -3.17 -18.32
CA LYS A 191 -16.34 -3.78 -17.36
C LYS A 191 -17.81 -3.73 -17.81
N ASN A 192 -18.22 -2.69 -18.56
CA ASN A 192 -19.60 -2.49 -18.99
C ASN A 192 -19.92 -3.09 -20.37
N GLN A 193 -18.94 -3.63 -21.11
CA GLN A 193 -19.08 -4.28 -22.43
C GLN A 193 -19.81 -3.50 -23.54
N GLU A 194 -20.40 -2.33 -23.28
CA GLU A 194 -21.17 -1.52 -24.25
C GLU A 194 -20.31 -0.99 -25.39
N LEU A 195 -19.01 -0.84 -25.15
CA LEU A 195 -17.97 -0.52 -26.12
C LEU A 195 -16.74 -1.31 -25.70
N SER A 196 -16.64 -2.59 -26.10
CA SER A 196 -15.39 -3.35 -25.87
C SER A 196 -14.25 -2.67 -26.63
N VAL A 197 -13.44 -1.89 -25.93
CA VAL A 197 -12.24 -1.25 -26.48
C VAL A 197 -11.08 -2.26 -26.57
N TRP A 198 -11.21 -3.45 -25.96
CA TRP A 198 -10.14 -4.43 -25.67
C TRP A 198 -10.33 -5.80 -26.34
N GLY A 199 -11.19 -5.89 -27.37
CA GLY A 199 -11.38 -7.14 -28.14
C GLY A 199 -12.23 -8.18 -27.40
N ASN A 200 -12.03 -9.47 -27.69
CA ASN A 200 -12.71 -10.56 -27.00
C ASN A 200 -11.96 -10.90 -25.70
N ILE A 201 -12.37 -10.26 -24.60
CA ILE A 201 -11.89 -10.58 -23.25
C ILE A 201 -12.84 -11.57 -22.56
N PRO A 202 -12.36 -12.42 -21.64
CA PRO A 202 -13.24 -13.21 -20.78
C PRO A 202 -14.23 -12.29 -20.04
N PRO A 203 -15.48 -12.73 -19.82
CA PRO A 203 -16.49 -11.89 -19.18
C PRO A 203 -16.06 -11.51 -17.77
N ILE A 204 -15.90 -10.20 -17.55
CA ILE A 204 -15.76 -9.60 -16.22
C ILE A 204 -17.17 -9.54 -15.61
N PRO A 205 -17.38 -9.94 -14.34
CA PRO A 205 -18.69 -9.82 -13.72
C PRO A 205 -19.15 -8.35 -13.69
N GLN A 206 -20.45 -8.09 -13.62
CA GLN A 206 -20.97 -6.71 -13.53
C GLN A 206 -20.59 -6.03 -12.20
N SER A 207 -20.37 -6.82 -11.16
CA SER A 207 -19.97 -6.37 -9.83
C SER A 207 -18.97 -7.34 -9.21
N ALA A 208 -18.03 -6.83 -8.41
CA ALA A 208 -17.14 -7.68 -7.61
C ALA A 208 -17.97 -8.54 -6.64
N PRO A 209 -17.94 -9.87 -6.74
CA PRO A 209 -18.65 -10.74 -5.80
C PRO A 209 -18.23 -10.48 -4.36
N ALA A 210 -19.19 -10.48 -3.45
CA ALA A 210 -18.89 -10.42 -2.02
C ALA A 210 -18.34 -11.76 -1.53
N PHE A 211 -17.44 -11.71 -0.55
CA PHE A 211 -17.04 -12.92 0.16
C PHE A 211 -18.20 -13.53 0.94
N THR A 212 -18.26 -14.86 0.97
CA THR A 212 -19.15 -15.58 1.89
C THR A 212 -18.71 -15.35 3.35
N LYS A 213 -19.63 -15.55 4.32
CA LYS A 213 -19.30 -15.42 5.75
C LYS A 213 -18.13 -16.33 6.18
N GLN A 214 -18.09 -17.55 5.67
CA GLN A 214 -17.02 -18.50 5.96
C GLN A 214 -15.66 -17.98 5.46
N GLN A 215 -15.61 -17.48 4.23
CA GLN A 215 -14.40 -16.89 3.66
C GLN A 215 -13.92 -15.67 4.46
N GLN A 216 -14.85 -14.81 4.88
CA GLN A 216 -14.52 -13.66 5.72
C GLN A 216 -13.90 -14.09 7.06
N THR A 217 -14.46 -15.11 7.72
CA THR A 217 -13.93 -15.64 8.97
C THR A 217 -12.51 -16.19 8.78
N MET A 218 -12.28 -16.98 7.73
CA MET A 218 -10.95 -17.54 7.45
C MET A 218 -9.91 -16.45 7.14
N LEU A 219 -10.28 -15.42 6.38
CA LEU A 219 -9.40 -14.29 6.09
C LEU A 219 -9.11 -13.45 7.34
N ASN A 220 -10.10 -13.22 8.20
CA ASN A 220 -9.91 -12.52 9.47
C ASN A 220 -8.98 -13.28 10.42
N GLN A 221 -9.13 -14.60 10.52
CA GLN A 221 -8.24 -15.45 11.31
C GLN A 221 -6.80 -15.34 10.82
N LYS A 222 -6.60 -15.42 9.50
CA LYS A 222 -5.27 -15.27 8.90
C LYS A 222 -4.69 -13.87 9.16
N LEU A 223 -5.49 -12.82 8.99
CA LEU A 223 -5.05 -11.44 9.20
C LEU A 223 -4.60 -11.21 10.65
N ASN A 224 -5.33 -11.79 11.61
CA ASN A 224 -5.00 -11.69 13.04
C ASN A 224 -3.80 -12.55 13.43
N ALA A 225 -3.53 -13.66 12.73
CA ALA A 225 -2.34 -14.48 12.97
C ALA A 225 -1.03 -13.82 12.47
N VAL A 226 -1.13 -12.76 11.65
CA VAL A 226 0.01 -12.02 11.08
C VAL A 226 0.26 -10.70 11.82
N ARG A 227 -0.66 -10.27 12.70
CA ARG A 227 -0.50 -9.12 13.60
C ARG A 227 0.17 -9.56 14.90
#